data_AF-A0A4R7GNF0-F1
#
_entry.id   AF-A0A4R7GNF0-F1
#
_cell.length_a   1.000
_cell.length_b   1.000
_cell.length_c   1.000
_cell.angle_alpha   90.00
_cell.angle_beta   90.00
_cell.angle_gamma   90.00
#
_symmetry.space_group_name_H-M   'P 1'
#
loop_
_entity.id
_entity.type
_entity.pdbx_description
1 polymer ?
#
loop_
_entity_poly.entity_id
_entity_poly.type
_entity_poly.pdbx_seq_one_letter_code
_entity_poly.pdbx_strand_id
1 'polypeptide(L)'
;MSVIQSLIKQAFGTGNGHEAASFLASACNRMKAMDKTAIAREVESALNGVSFSRPDTEKAKVKTVYKDTAVTLEKLASLQKQVRSLMHELAVARSKTGTGPNEDAERMKDELFRLNTRISDLQRQSEIQKKQHADELALLRSRQRATGNSSSAELDAANRLIAYTGSQMAAMAAARDTLQQRVSELETEYDRRLSEEEDKRHAANRRADGNYALLGQQKELTAEANRKVTQLRASLKLEEYEGQSVKSETAKLKKQLAALEEENSRLAERSRDNEDDCERLSNALERTSKEFAAYKAQKERFSRWIHIPSAMMGLAVVALVMYTDAQTGHWFDSLTPAALLGTVVYALSHTIAWSRKA
;
A
#
# COMPACT_ATOMS: atom_id res chain seq x y z
N MET A 1 24.97 20.10 70.37
CA MET A 1 24.01 20.28 69.25
C MET A 1 22.79 21.00 69.79
N SER A 2 22.32 22.06 69.13
CA SER A 2 21.12 22.77 69.59
C SER A 2 19.89 21.88 69.38
N VAL A 3 18.90 22.00 70.27
CA VAL A 3 17.62 21.26 70.19
C VAL A 3 16.96 21.41 68.81
N ILE A 4 17.17 22.57 68.17
CA ILE A 4 16.65 22.90 66.84
C ILE A 4 17.29 22.02 65.74
N GLN A 5 18.61 21.78 65.78
CA GLN A 5 19.28 20.88 64.83
C GLN A 5 18.83 19.42 64.98
N SER A 6 18.57 18.98 66.21
CA SER A 6 18.04 17.63 66.47
C SER A 6 16.64 17.46 65.90
N LEU A 7 15.77 18.46 66.06
CA LEU A 7 14.41 18.46 65.52
C LEU A 7 14.39 18.47 63.99
N ILE A 8 15.25 19.28 63.35
CA ILE A 8 15.35 19.34 61.88
C ILE A 8 15.81 17.99 61.31
N LYS A 9 16.81 17.36 61.95
CA LYS A 9 17.31 16.04 61.54
C LYS A 9 16.25 14.95 61.71
N GLN A 10 15.42 15.04 62.74
CA GLN A 10 14.35 14.07 62.98
C GLN A 10 13.16 14.26 62.03
N ALA A 11 12.82 15.50 61.67
CA ALA A 11 11.67 15.81 60.81
C ALA A 11 11.97 15.67 59.31
N PHE A 12 13.18 16.03 58.87
CA PHE A 12 13.54 16.07 57.44
C PHE A 12 14.65 15.08 57.06
N GLY A 13 15.24 14.37 58.03
CA GLY A 13 16.37 13.48 57.79
C GLY A 13 17.70 14.21 57.51
N THR A 14 17.72 15.55 57.54
CA THR A 14 18.90 16.35 57.18
C THR A 14 19.45 17.14 58.38
N GLY A 15 20.78 17.23 58.50
CA GLY A 15 21.45 18.05 59.53
C GLY A 15 21.64 19.52 59.11
N ASN A 16 21.30 19.84 57.85
CA ASN A 16 21.53 21.13 57.22
C ASN A 16 20.23 21.94 57.18
N GLY A 17 20.18 23.04 57.95
CA GLY A 17 18.97 23.88 58.06
C GLY A 17 18.53 24.51 56.74
N HIS A 18 19.46 24.76 55.79
CA HIS A 18 19.12 25.29 54.47
C HIS A 18 18.41 24.27 53.57
N GLU A 19 18.79 22.99 53.65
CA GLU A 19 18.12 21.92 52.91
C GLU A 19 16.70 21.71 53.43
N ALA A 20 16.52 21.67 54.75
CA ALA A 20 15.19 21.57 55.36
C ALA A 20 14.28 22.76 54.98
N ALA A 21 14.84 23.98 54.93
CA ALA A 21 14.12 25.16 54.45
C ALA A 21 13.74 25.05 52.96
N SER A 22 14.62 24.51 52.12
CA SER A 22 14.32 24.25 50.70
C SER A 22 13.25 23.18 50.49
N PHE A 23 13.27 22.11 51.30
CA PHE A 23 12.22 21.07 51.28
C PHE A 23 10.86 21.64 51.70
N LEU A 24 10.83 22.48 52.74
CA LEU A 24 9.63 23.18 53.17
C LEU A 24 9.10 24.16 52.12
N ALA A 25 9.98 24.95 51.49
CA ALA A 25 9.60 25.86 50.42
C ALA A 25 9.04 25.12 49.19
N SER A 26 9.67 23.99 48.82
CA SER A 26 9.20 23.10 47.75
C SER A 26 7.85 22.46 48.07
N ALA A 27 7.63 22.03 49.31
CA ALA A 27 6.34 21.50 49.76
C ALA A 27 5.24 22.59 49.75
N CYS A 28 5.54 23.80 50.25
CA CYS A 28 4.59 24.92 50.23
C CYS A 28 4.22 25.33 48.80
N ASN A 29 5.18 25.33 47.87
CA ASN A 29 4.91 25.65 46.46
C ASN A 29 4.06 24.57 45.77
N ARG A 30 4.27 23.28 46.09
CA ARG A 30 3.42 22.19 45.61
C ARG A 30 1.99 22.30 46.13
N MET A 31 1.84 22.61 47.42
CA MET A 31 0.53 22.78 48.05
C MET A 31 -0.21 24.03 47.55
N LYS A 32 0.50 25.10 47.16
CA LYS A 32 -0.12 26.35 46.63
C LYS A 32 -0.90 26.12 45.32
N ALA A 33 -0.54 25.11 44.55
CA ALA A 33 -1.18 24.75 43.28
C ALA A 33 -2.26 23.65 43.43
N MET A 34 -2.53 23.20 44.66
CA MET A 34 -3.48 22.12 44.93
C MET A 34 -4.78 22.63 45.57
N ASP A 35 -5.87 21.93 45.29
CA ASP A 35 -7.17 22.22 45.87
C ASP A 35 -7.17 21.90 47.37
N LYS A 36 -7.96 22.64 48.17
CA LYS A 36 -8.02 22.48 49.64
C LYS A 36 -8.26 21.03 50.10
N THR A 37 -9.02 20.26 49.31
CA THR A 37 -9.32 18.84 49.58
C THR A 37 -8.13 17.93 49.31
N ALA A 38 -7.31 18.24 48.30
CA ALA A 38 -6.11 17.49 47.97
C ALA A 38 -5.00 17.75 49.00
N ILE A 39 -4.86 19.00 49.44
CA ILE A 39 -3.96 19.40 50.54
C ILE A 39 -4.31 18.63 51.83
N ALA A 40 -5.59 18.58 52.20
CA ALA A 40 -6.03 17.89 53.42
C ALA A 40 -5.69 16.39 53.38
N ARG A 41 -5.89 15.72 52.24
CA ARG A 41 -5.54 14.29 52.08
C ARG A 41 -4.04 14.04 52.10
N GLU A 42 -3.25 14.93 51.52
CA GLU A 42 -1.79 14.80 51.52
C GLU A 42 -1.21 14.98 52.93
N VAL A 43 -1.74 15.95 53.69
CA VAL A 43 -1.39 16.15 55.11
C VAL A 43 -1.83 14.95 55.95
N GLU A 44 -3.04 14.43 55.74
CA GLU A 44 -3.53 13.25 56.46
C GLU A 44 -2.72 11.98 56.11
N SER A 45 -2.34 11.81 54.85
CA SER A 45 -1.45 10.73 54.40
C SER A 45 -0.04 10.85 54.99
N ALA A 46 0.49 12.07 55.13
CA ALA A 46 1.80 12.30 55.74
C ALA A 46 1.74 12.05 57.26
N LEU A 47 0.66 12.44 57.92
CA LEU A 47 0.47 12.22 59.36
C LEU A 47 0.23 10.74 59.71
N ASN A 48 -0.41 9.97 58.83
CA ASN A 48 -0.57 8.52 59.00
C ASN A 48 0.76 7.75 59.01
N GLY A 49 1.84 8.31 58.43
CA GLY A 49 3.19 7.74 58.49
C GLY A 49 4.02 8.17 59.69
N VAL A 50 3.63 9.24 60.39
CA VAL A 50 4.37 9.79 61.54
C VAL A 50 3.81 9.19 62.83
N SER A 51 4.17 7.94 63.09
CA SER A 51 4.10 7.41 64.45
C SER A 51 5.15 8.14 65.29
N PHE A 52 4.73 8.93 66.29
CA PHE A 52 5.61 9.35 67.37
C PHE A 52 5.91 8.14 68.26
N SER A 53 6.69 7.19 67.72
CA SER A 53 7.35 6.16 68.50
C SER A 53 8.43 6.86 69.33
N ARG A 54 8.02 7.28 70.53
CA ARG A 54 8.94 7.57 71.63
C ARG A 54 9.89 6.37 71.71
N PRO A 55 11.23 6.55 71.69
CA PRO A 55 12.15 5.42 71.69
C PRO A 55 11.84 4.58 72.93
N ASP A 56 11.44 3.33 72.67
CA ASP A 56 11.21 2.30 73.67
C ASP A 56 12.45 2.20 74.55
N THR A 57 12.37 2.76 75.75
CA THR A 57 13.27 2.41 76.83
C THR A 57 13.05 0.93 77.11
N GLU A 58 14.10 0.15 76.85
CA GLU A 58 14.24 -1.26 77.20
C GLU A 58 13.39 -1.63 78.41
N LYS A 59 12.40 -2.50 78.18
CA LYS A 59 11.67 -3.18 79.24
C LYS A 59 12.65 -4.12 79.95
N ALA A 60 13.47 -3.56 80.82
CA ALA A 60 14.10 -4.30 81.89
C ALA A 60 12.99 -5.10 82.58
N LYS A 61 13.14 -6.41 82.63
CA LYS A 61 12.33 -7.30 83.47
C LYS A 61 12.55 -6.87 84.92
N VAL A 62 11.83 -5.84 85.38
CA VAL A 62 11.85 -5.41 86.77
C VAL A 62 11.16 -6.51 87.56
N LYS A 63 11.97 -7.36 88.18
CA LYS A 63 11.54 -8.31 89.19
C LYS A 63 11.14 -7.48 90.41
N THR A 64 9.90 -7.01 90.45
CA THR A 64 9.35 -6.28 91.60
C THR A 64 9.24 -7.24 92.79
N VAL A 65 10.29 -7.32 93.60
CA VAL A 65 10.26 -7.98 94.90
C VAL A 65 9.65 -6.98 95.88
N TYR A 66 8.35 -7.14 96.16
CA TYR A 66 7.69 -6.36 97.21
C TYR A 66 8.21 -6.82 98.57
N LYS A 67 9.17 -6.06 99.09
CA LYS A 67 9.48 -6.00 100.53
C LYS A 67 8.38 -5.17 101.20
N ASP A 68 8.07 -5.51 102.45
CA ASP A 68 7.13 -4.77 103.28
C ASP A 68 7.38 -3.27 103.18
N THR A 69 6.33 -2.47 103.02
CA THR A 69 6.46 -1.01 102.90
C THR A 69 7.22 -0.46 104.11
N ALA A 70 8.19 0.43 103.92
CA ALA A 70 9.05 0.92 105.02
C ALA A 70 8.24 1.41 106.24
N VAL A 71 7.07 2.03 105.98
CA VAL A 71 6.12 2.52 106.99
C VAL A 71 5.50 1.39 107.83
N THR A 72 5.24 0.22 107.26
CA THR A 72 4.66 -0.92 108.00
C THR A 72 5.71 -1.64 108.84
N LEU A 73 6.94 -1.75 108.34
CA LEU A 73 8.08 -2.27 109.12
C LEU A 73 8.40 -1.36 110.32
N GLU A 74 8.35 -0.05 110.12
CA GLU A 74 8.61 0.94 111.17
C GLU A 74 7.53 0.92 112.26
N LYS A 75 6.25 0.80 111.88
CA LYS A 75 5.14 0.62 112.84
C LYS A 75 5.27 -0.68 113.62
N LEU A 76 5.60 -1.80 112.97
CA LEU A 76 5.84 -3.08 113.65
C LEU A 76 7.03 -3.02 114.61
N ALA A 77 8.13 -2.37 114.21
CA ALA A 77 9.29 -2.17 115.07
C ALA A 77 8.96 -1.27 116.27
N SER A 78 8.16 -0.22 116.09
CA SER A 78 7.71 0.67 117.18
C SER A 78 6.84 -0.06 118.21
N LEU A 79 5.89 -0.90 117.74
CA LEU A 79 5.05 -1.73 118.60
C LEU A 79 5.87 -2.79 119.33
N GLN A 80 6.84 -3.40 118.66
CA GLN A 80 7.74 -4.39 119.27
C GLN A 80 8.64 -3.74 120.34
N LYS A 81 9.07 -2.49 120.13
CA LYS A 81 9.82 -1.70 121.12
C LYS A 81 8.96 -1.35 122.33
N GLN A 82 7.70 -0.97 122.13
CA GLN A 82 6.74 -0.71 123.21
C GLN A 82 6.46 -1.98 124.04
N VAL A 83 6.28 -3.14 123.40
CA VAL A 83 6.10 -4.42 124.09
C VAL A 83 7.32 -4.77 124.95
N ARG A 84 8.54 -4.56 124.45
CA ARG A 84 9.77 -4.80 125.24
C ARG A 84 9.90 -3.83 126.43
N SER A 85 9.55 -2.56 126.25
CA SER A 85 9.56 -1.57 127.33
C SER A 85 8.61 -1.98 128.46
N LEU A 86 7.37 -2.32 128.10
CA LEU A 86 6.36 -2.73 129.06
C LEU A 86 6.71 -4.06 129.74
N MET A 87 7.32 -5.02 129.02
CA MET A 87 7.84 -6.25 129.65
C MET A 87 8.95 -5.97 130.67
N HIS A 88 9.82 -5.00 130.40
CA HIS A 88 10.88 -4.61 131.32
C HIS A 88 10.33 -3.91 132.55
N GLU A 89 9.38 -2.99 132.38
CA GLU A 89 8.66 -2.34 133.47
C GLU A 89 7.91 -3.35 134.35
N LEU A 90 7.27 -4.36 133.74
CA LEU A 90 6.60 -5.45 134.46
C LEU A 90 7.59 -6.33 135.23
N ALA A 91 8.77 -6.62 134.67
CA ALA A 91 9.84 -7.33 135.36
C ALA A 91 10.41 -6.53 136.55
N VAL A 92 10.56 -5.21 136.41
CA VAL A 92 11.01 -4.31 137.49
C VAL A 92 9.95 -4.22 138.59
N ALA A 93 8.67 -4.08 138.24
CA ALA A 93 7.59 -4.05 139.24
C ALA A 93 7.47 -5.38 140.01
N ARG A 94 7.67 -6.53 139.36
CA ARG A 94 7.77 -7.85 140.04
C ARG A 94 8.97 -7.98 141.00
N SER A 95 10.05 -7.23 140.78
CA SER A 95 11.20 -7.24 141.69
C SER A 95 10.98 -6.41 142.96
N LYS A 96 10.06 -5.44 142.92
CA LYS A 96 9.74 -4.54 144.05
C LYS A 96 8.66 -5.07 145.00
N THR A 97 7.89 -6.09 144.59
CA THR A 97 6.81 -6.70 145.39
C THR A 97 7.28 -7.48 146.64
N GLY A 98 8.57 -7.47 146.98
CA GLY A 98 9.12 -8.17 148.14
C GLY A 98 9.43 -7.32 149.38
N THR A 99 9.39 -5.99 149.32
CA THR A 99 9.94 -5.12 150.40
C THR A 99 9.19 -3.79 150.59
N GLY A 100 7.89 -3.82 150.97
CA GLY A 100 7.11 -2.62 151.31
C GLY A 100 5.77 -2.92 152.02
N PRO A 101 5.11 -1.93 152.66
CA PRO A 101 3.90 -2.11 153.47
C PRO A 101 2.71 -2.66 152.65
N ASN A 102 1.88 -3.50 153.27
CA ASN A 102 0.89 -4.38 152.61
C ASN A 102 -0.11 -3.70 151.66
N GLU A 103 -0.48 -2.42 151.86
CA GLU A 103 -1.44 -1.73 150.97
C GLU A 103 -0.84 -1.32 149.62
N ASP A 104 0.44 -0.96 149.58
CA ASP A 104 1.15 -0.60 148.34
C ASP A 104 1.45 -1.85 147.50
N ALA A 105 1.63 -3.00 148.14
CA ALA A 105 1.84 -4.28 147.48
C ALA A 105 0.59 -4.74 146.70
N GLU A 106 -0.62 -4.53 147.23
CA GLU A 106 -1.87 -4.88 146.53
C GLU A 106 -2.15 -3.93 145.35
N ARG A 107 -1.93 -2.61 145.51
CA ARG A 107 -2.05 -1.65 144.39
C ARG A 107 -1.07 -1.96 143.25
N MET A 108 0.17 -2.34 143.58
CA MET A 108 1.15 -2.76 142.57
C MET A 108 0.77 -4.09 141.89
N LYS A 109 0.13 -5.03 142.59
CA LYS A 109 -0.38 -6.27 141.95
C LYS A 109 -1.51 -5.98 140.96
N ASP A 110 -2.42 -5.08 141.29
CA ASP A 110 -3.49 -4.65 140.39
C ASP A 110 -2.95 -3.94 139.15
N GLU A 111 -1.94 -3.07 139.32
CA GLU A 111 -1.25 -2.41 138.21
C GLU A 111 -0.50 -3.42 137.32
N LEU A 112 0.19 -4.39 137.92
CA LEU A 112 0.83 -5.48 137.20
C LEU A 112 -0.17 -6.32 136.40
N PHE A 113 -1.35 -6.60 136.97
CA PHE A 113 -2.39 -7.34 136.27
C PHE A 113 -2.95 -6.55 135.08
N ARG A 114 -3.21 -5.24 135.27
CA ARG A 114 -3.64 -4.34 134.18
C ARG A 114 -2.60 -4.24 133.06
N LEU A 115 -1.32 -4.07 133.41
CA LEU A 115 -0.23 -4.02 132.43
C LEU A 115 -0.07 -5.35 131.70
N ASN A 116 -0.16 -6.48 132.39
CA ASN A 116 -0.09 -7.81 131.77
C ASN A 116 -1.24 -8.04 130.78
N THR A 117 -2.44 -7.56 131.14
CA THR A 117 -3.63 -7.63 130.27
C THR A 117 -3.42 -6.76 129.03
N ARG A 118 -2.92 -5.52 129.22
CA ARG A 118 -2.61 -4.60 128.12
C ARG A 118 -1.51 -5.12 127.19
N ILE A 119 -0.48 -5.77 127.72
CA ILE A 119 0.58 -6.40 126.93
C ILE A 119 0.00 -7.55 126.10
N SER A 120 -0.84 -8.40 126.70
CA SER A 120 -1.48 -9.51 126.01
C SER A 120 -2.42 -9.01 124.89
N ASP A 121 -3.17 -7.94 125.16
CA ASP A 121 -4.04 -7.31 124.15
C ASP A 121 -3.23 -6.70 123.00
N LEU A 122 -2.11 -6.02 123.29
CA LEU A 122 -1.22 -5.47 122.26
C LEU A 122 -0.55 -6.56 121.43
N GLN A 123 -0.15 -7.68 122.05
CA GLN A 123 0.37 -8.84 121.34
C GLN A 123 -0.69 -9.44 120.40
N ARG A 124 -1.92 -9.62 120.88
CA ARG A 124 -3.05 -10.08 120.08
C ARG A 124 -3.34 -9.15 118.91
N GLN A 125 -3.32 -7.82 119.13
CA GLN A 125 -3.48 -6.84 118.07
C GLN A 125 -2.35 -6.92 117.03
N SER A 126 -1.11 -7.11 117.46
CA SER A 126 0.04 -7.30 116.56
C SER A 126 -0.12 -8.56 115.71
N GLU A 127 -0.57 -9.66 116.30
CA GLU A 127 -0.82 -10.90 115.55
C GLU A 127 -1.96 -10.78 114.55
N ILE A 128 -3.05 -10.09 114.91
CA ILE A 128 -4.16 -9.81 114.01
C ILE A 128 -3.69 -8.96 112.82
N GLN A 129 -2.92 -7.90 113.07
CA GLN A 129 -2.38 -7.04 112.00
C GLN A 129 -1.42 -7.81 111.09
N LYS A 130 -0.55 -8.67 111.64
CA LYS A 130 0.34 -9.52 110.83
C LYS A 130 -0.45 -10.47 109.92
N LYS A 131 -1.52 -11.07 110.43
CA LYS A 131 -2.40 -11.95 109.63
C LYS A 131 -3.12 -11.16 108.53
N GLN A 132 -3.73 -10.03 108.86
CA GLN A 132 -4.40 -9.17 107.88
C GLN A 132 -3.47 -8.73 106.76
N HIS A 133 -2.23 -8.33 107.07
CA HIS A 133 -1.25 -7.96 106.05
C HIS A 133 -0.79 -9.14 105.20
N ALA A 134 -0.66 -10.34 105.78
CA ALA A 134 -0.35 -11.54 105.00
C ALA A 134 -1.46 -11.86 103.98
N ASP A 135 -2.72 -11.70 104.39
CA ASP A 135 -3.89 -11.92 103.54
C ASP A 135 -4.00 -10.85 102.43
N GLU A 136 -3.76 -9.58 102.76
CA GLU A 136 -3.70 -8.47 101.78
C GLU A 136 -2.62 -8.71 100.72
N LEU A 137 -1.42 -9.14 101.13
CA LEU A 137 -0.32 -9.46 100.22
C LEU A 137 -0.65 -10.66 99.32
N ALA A 138 -1.35 -11.67 99.84
CA ALA A 138 -1.80 -12.82 99.07
C ALA A 138 -2.82 -12.41 97.99
N LEU A 139 -3.77 -11.54 98.34
CA LEU A 139 -4.77 -11.00 97.40
C LEU A 139 -4.13 -10.16 96.29
N LEU A 140 -3.18 -9.29 96.63
CA LEU A 140 -2.45 -8.48 95.63
C LEU A 140 -1.66 -9.35 94.66
N ARG A 141 -0.96 -10.38 95.16
CA ARG A 141 -0.23 -11.33 94.31
C ARG A 141 -1.16 -12.14 93.41
N SER A 142 -2.34 -12.53 93.90
CA SER A 142 -3.35 -13.24 93.11
C SER A 142 -3.89 -12.38 91.97
N ARG A 143 -4.31 -11.14 92.26
CA ARG A 143 -4.79 -10.20 91.24
C ARG A 143 -3.74 -9.93 90.17
N GLN A 144 -2.48 -9.75 90.58
CA GLN A 144 -1.39 -9.50 89.64
C GLN A 144 -1.10 -10.70 88.71
N ARG A 145 -1.22 -11.94 89.21
CA ARG A 145 -1.11 -13.14 88.37
C ARG A 145 -2.26 -13.21 87.36
N ALA A 146 -3.49 -12.90 87.78
CA ALA A 146 -4.64 -12.89 86.88
C ALA A 146 -4.49 -11.83 85.77
N THR A 147 -4.06 -10.60 86.10
CA THR A 147 -3.80 -9.55 85.11
C THR A 147 -2.60 -9.85 84.21
N GLY A 148 -1.58 -10.51 84.74
CA GLY A 148 -0.44 -10.97 83.94
C GLY A 148 -0.87 -11.99 82.89
N ASN A 149 -1.69 -12.97 83.28
CA ASN A 149 -2.21 -13.99 82.38
C ASN A 149 -3.14 -13.40 81.30
N SER A 150 -4.00 -12.43 81.65
CA SER A 150 -4.87 -11.78 80.66
C SER A 150 -4.07 -10.99 79.63
N SER A 151 -3.07 -10.21 80.06
CA SER A 151 -2.20 -9.46 79.14
C SER A 151 -1.41 -10.36 78.18
N SER A 152 -1.01 -11.55 78.64
CA SER A 152 -0.33 -12.55 77.80
C SER A 152 -1.27 -13.14 76.74
N ALA A 153 -2.51 -13.46 77.11
CA ALA A 153 -3.50 -14.02 76.18
C ALA A 153 -3.90 -13.00 75.10
N GLU A 154 -4.03 -11.71 75.46
CA GLU A 154 -4.28 -10.62 74.51
C GLU A 154 -3.11 -10.43 73.54
N LEU A 155 -1.86 -10.51 74.04
CA LEU A 155 -0.65 -10.46 73.20
C LEU A 155 -0.58 -11.63 72.22
N ASP A 156 -0.90 -12.84 72.65
CA ASP A 156 -0.93 -14.01 71.77
C ASP A 156 -2.04 -13.91 70.71
N ALA A 157 -3.21 -13.37 71.08
CA ALA A 157 -4.29 -13.11 70.12
C ALA A 157 -3.90 -12.04 69.09
N ALA A 158 -3.25 -10.95 69.52
CA ALA A 158 -2.73 -9.92 68.63
C ALA A 158 -1.66 -10.47 67.68
N ASN A 159 -0.72 -11.29 68.18
CA ASN A 159 0.30 -11.92 67.34
C ASN A 159 -0.31 -12.86 66.29
N ARG A 160 -1.36 -13.61 66.62
CA ARG A 160 -2.09 -14.45 65.66
C ARG A 160 -2.78 -13.62 64.57
N LEU A 161 -3.37 -12.48 64.94
CA LEU A 161 -3.99 -11.55 63.97
C LEU A 161 -2.94 -10.92 63.04
N ILE A 162 -1.77 -10.54 63.58
CA ILE A 162 -0.65 -10.02 62.77
C ILE A 162 -0.16 -11.09 61.79
N ALA A 163 0.01 -12.34 62.25
CA ALA A 163 0.40 -13.44 61.38
C ALA A 163 -0.64 -13.72 60.29
N TYR A 164 -1.93 -13.73 60.65
CA TYR A 164 -3.03 -13.93 59.70
C TYR A 164 -3.09 -12.82 58.64
N THR A 165 -3.05 -11.55 59.07
CA THR A 165 -3.04 -10.40 58.15
C THR A 165 -1.79 -10.39 57.27
N GLY A 166 -0.62 -10.73 57.82
CA GLY A 166 0.61 -10.93 57.06
C GLY A 166 0.47 -11.98 55.96
N SER A 167 -0.14 -13.13 56.28
CA SER A 167 -0.39 -14.20 55.29
C SER A 167 -1.38 -13.78 54.20
N GLN A 168 -2.43 -13.04 54.54
CA GLN A 168 -3.36 -12.49 53.54
C GLN A 168 -2.69 -11.46 52.63
N MET A 169 -1.87 -10.56 53.19
CA MET A 169 -1.12 -9.58 52.40
C MET A 169 -0.15 -10.27 51.43
N ALA A 170 0.55 -11.32 51.88
CA ALA A 170 1.42 -12.11 51.00
C ALA A 170 0.65 -12.80 49.87
N ALA A 171 -0.52 -13.39 50.18
CA ALA A 171 -1.38 -14.00 49.16
C ALA A 171 -1.92 -12.98 48.16
N MET A 172 -2.33 -11.80 48.62
CA MET A 172 -2.78 -10.70 47.75
C MET A 172 -1.65 -10.15 46.88
N ALA A 173 -0.42 -10.03 47.43
CA ALA A 173 0.75 -9.62 46.66
C ALA A 173 1.06 -10.64 45.54
N ALA A 174 1.07 -11.94 45.86
CA ALA A 174 1.25 -12.99 44.86
C ALA A 174 0.15 -12.98 43.78
N ALA A 175 -1.11 -12.80 44.17
CA ALA A 175 -2.22 -12.68 43.23
C ALA A 175 -2.06 -11.45 42.32
N ARG A 176 -1.66 -10.30 42.88
CA ARG A 176 -1.35 -9.09 42.12
C ARG A 176 -0.23 -9.35 41.11
N ASP A 177 0.85 -10.00 41.51
CA ASP A 177 1.98 -10.28 40.61
C ASP A 177 1.56 -11.18 39.45
N THR A 178 0.74 -12.20 39.70
CA THR A 178 0.20 -13.05 38.61
C THR A 178 -0.72 -12.28 37.65
N LEU A 179 -1.54 -11.36 38.16
CA LEU A 179 -2.37 -10.50 37.32
C LEU A 179 -1.52 -9.52 36.50
N GLN A 180 -0.49 -8.94 37.12
CA GLN A 180 0.42 -8.02 36.45
C GLN A 180 1.23 -8.73 35.35
N GLN A 181 1.65 -9.97 35.59
CA GLN A 181 2.28 -10.81 34.56
C GLN A 181 1.33 -11.06 33.38
N ARG A 182 0.06 -11.44 33.64
CA ARG A 182 -0.93 -11.64 32.57
C ARG A 182 -1.21 -10.37 31.77
N VAL A 183 -1.24 -9.21 32.42
CA VAL A 183 -1.40 -7.92 31.73
C VAL A 183 -0.22 -7.69 30.79
N SER A 184 1.01 -7.89 31.26
CA SER A 184 2.20 -7.73 30.41
C SER A 184 2.23 -8.71 29.23
N GLU A 185 1.82 -9.97 29.45
CA GLU A 185 1.69 -10.96 28.38
C GLU A 185 0.65 -10.52 27.34
N LEU A 186 -0.52 -10.03 27.78
CA LEU A 186 -1.56 -9.53 26.88
C LEU A 186 -1.13 -8.28 26.11
N GLU A 187 -0.39 -7.36 26.74
CA GLU A 187 0.18 -6.18 26.08
C GLU A 187 1.17 -6.60 24.99
N THR A 188 2.10 -7.53 25.30
CA THR A 188 3.06 -8.03 24.30
C THR A 188 2.39 -8.79 23.16
N GLU A 189 1.34 -9.57 23.44
CA GLU A 189 0.55 -10.29 22.45
C GLU A 189 -0.23 -9.31 21.55
N TYR A 190 -0.78 -8.25 22.13
CA TYR A 190 -1.47 -7.19 21.41
C TYR A 190 -0.53 -6.44 20.47
N ASP A 191 0.64 -6.02 20.97
CA ASP A 191 1.65 -5.32 20.17
C ASP A 191 2.16 -6.21 19.03
N ARG A 192 2.40 -7.50 19.29
CA ARG A 192 2.76 -8.48 18.25
C ARG A 192 1.68 -8.57 17.17
N ARG A 193 0.40 -8.67 17.55
CA ARG A 193 -0.72 -8.73 16.60
C ARG A 193 -0.87 -7.44 15.80
N LEU A 194 -0.67 -6.30 16.44
CA LEU A 194 -0.70 -4.99 15.78
C LEU A 194 0.40 -4.92 14.71
N SER A 195 1.63 -5.28 15.07
CA SER A 195 2.77 -5.34 14.14
C SER A 195 2.50 -6.29 12.97
N GLU A 196 1.94 -7.48 13.23
CA GLU A 196 1.59 -8.44 12.18
C GLU A 196 0.50 -7.91 11.23
N GLU A 197 -0.50 -7.20 11.75
CA GLU A 197 -1.53 -6.55 10.93
C GLU A 197 -0.96 -5.38 10.10
N GLU A 198 -0.05 -4.59 10.66
CA GLU A 198 0.67 -3.54 9.94
C GLU A 198 1.52 -4.11 8.81
N ASP A 199 2.26 -5.19 9.05
CA ASP A 199 3.05 -5.89 8.03
C ASP A 199 2.17 -6.44 6.90
N LYS A 200 1.00 -7.00 7.23
CA LYS A 200 0.02 -7.45 6.24
C LYS A 200 -0.50 -6.27 5.41
N ARG A 201 -0.79 -5.12 6.04
CA ARG A 201 -1.21 -3.90 5.32
C ARG A 201 -0.11 -3.40 4.40
N HIS A 202 1.15 -3.37 4.85
CA HIS A 202 2.29 -2.99 4.00
C HIS A 202 2.51 -3.96 2.84
N ALA A 203 2.35 -5.26 3.05
CA ALA A 203 2.40 -6.26 1.99
C ALA A 203 1.25 -6.08 0.97
N ALA A 204 0.04 -5.80 1.45
CA ALA A 204 -1.11 -5.51 0.59
C ALA A 204 -0.91 -4.22 -0.23
N ASN A 205 -0.39 -3.15 0.38
CA ASN A 205 -0.07 -1.91 -0.33
C ASN A 205 0.99 -2.13 -1.41
N ARG A 206 2.08 -2.84 -1.10
CA ARG A 206 3.10 -3.18 -2.12
C ARG A 206 2.53 -3.97 -3.29
N ARG A 207 1.59 -4.89 -3.04
CA ARG A 207 0.87 -5.60 -4.11
C ARG A 207 -0.03 -4.67 -4.91
N ALA A 208 -0.76 -3.78 -4.24
CA ALA A 208 -1.62 -2.79 -4.88
C ALA A 208 -0.80 -1.86 -5.78
N ASP A 209 0.33 -1.34 -5.29
CA ASP A 209 1.26 -0.50 -6.05
C ASP A 209 1.79 -1.24 -7.29
N GLY A 210 2.16 -2.52 -7.14
CA GLY A 210 2.53 -3.39 -8.26
C GLY A 210 1.41 -3.53 -9.29
N ASN A 211 0.17 -3.73 -8.84
CA ASN A 211 -0.99 -3.81 -9.73
C ASN A 211 -1.29 -2.47 -10.43
N TYR A 212 -1.14 -1.33 -9.74
CA TYR A 212 -1.28 -0.01 -10.36
C TYR A 212 -0.20 0.25 -11.40
N ALA A 213 1.04 -0.17 -11.14
CA ALA A 213 2.12 -0.08 -12.12
C ALA A 213 1.83 -0.94 -13.36
N LEU A 214 1.37 -2.18 -13.17
CA LEU A 214 0.95 -3.06 -14.28
C LEU A 214 -0.23 -2.48 -15.07
N LEU A 215 -1.22 -1.90 -14.38
CA LEU A 215 -2.34 -1.21 -15.03
C LEU A 215 -1.86 0.00 -15.84
N GLY A 216 -0.87 0.74 -15.33
CA GLY A 216 -0.20 1.83 -16.05
C GLY A 216 0.44 1.33 -17.34
N GLN A 217 1.26 0.28 -17.27
CA GLN A 217 1.87 -0.35 -18.43
C GLN A 217 0.83 -0.85 -19.44
N GLN A 218 -0.26 -1.47 -18.96
CA GLN A 218 -1.34 -1.95 -19.84
C GLN A 218 -2.03 -0.79 -20.57
N LYS A 219 -2.27 0.34 -19.89
CA LYS A 219 -2.83 1.55 -20.52
C LYS A 219 -1.88 2.11 -21.57
N GLU A 220 -0.59 2.17 -21.29
CA GLU A 220 0.42 2.63 -22.25
C GLU A 220 0.50 1.73 -23.48
N LEU A 221 0.56 0.41 -23.30
CA LEU A 221 0.56 -0.56 -24.40
C LEU A 221 -0.73 -0.47 -25.24
N THR A 222 -1.88 -0.28 -24.58
CA THR A 222 -3.16 -0.09 -25.28
C THR A 222 -3.17 1.22 -26.07
N ALA A 223 -2.62 2.30 -25.50
CA ALA A 223 -2.49 3.57 -26.20
C ALA A 223 -1.53 3.46 -27.39
N GLU A 224 -0.41 2.76 -27.26
CA GLU A 224 0.54 2.53 -28.34
C GLU A 224 -0.07 1.66 -29.46
N ALA A 225 -0.80 0.59 -29.10
CA ALA A 225 -1.54 -0.23 -30.05
C ALA A 225 -2.59 0.60 -30.80
N ASN A 226 -3.34 1.45 -30.11
CA ASN A 226 -4.31 2.34 -30.75
C ASN A 226 -3.66 3.36 -31.69
N ARG A 227 -2.47 3.90 -31.34
CA ARG A 227 -1.68 4.76 -32.23
C ARG A 227 -1.28 3.99 -33.50
N LYS A 228 -0.76 2.77 -33.37
CA LYS A 228 -0.39 1.90 -34.50
C LYS A 228 -1.60 1.57 -35.37
N VAL A 229 -2.75 1.21 -34.78
CA VAL A 229 -4.00 0.96 -35.52
C VAL A 229 -4.45 2.21 -36.29
N THR A 230 -4.32 3.39 -35.68
CA THR A 230 -4.68 4.65 -36.35
C THR A 230 -3.75 4.95 -37.53
N GLN A 231 -2.44 4.71 -37.36
CA GLN A 231 -1.47 4.82 -38.44
C GLN A 231 -1.76 3.84 -39.58
N LEU A 232 -2.03 2.57 -39.28
CA LEU A 232 -2.39 1.56 -40.27
C LEU A 232 -3.70 1.89 -41.00
N ARG A 233 -4.69 2.46 -40.31
CA ARG A 233 -5.92 2.94 -40.97
C ARG A 233 -5.65 4.12 -41.91
N ALA A 234 -4.72 5.01 -41.56
CA ALA A 234 -4.33 6.12 -42.42
C ALA A 234 -3.57 5.62 -43.65
N SER A 235 -2.62 4.68 -43.49
CA SER A 235 -1.88 4.09 -44.61
C SER A 235 -2.81 3.29 -45.54
N LEU A 236 -3.74 2.50 -44.98
CA LEU A 236 -4.71 1.76 -45.78
C LEU A 236 -5.57 2.70 -46.65
N LYS A 237 -6.03 3.83 -46.09
CA LYS A 237 -6.77 4.83 -46.87
C LYS A 237 -5.94 5.40 -48.02
N LEU A 238 -4.65 5.66 -47.79
CA LEU A 238 -3.75 6.13 -48.86
C LEU A 238 -3.62 5.08 -49.97
N GLU A 239 -3.39 3.82 -49.62
CA GLU A 239 -3.36 2.72 -50.59
C GLU A 239 -4.69 2.56 -51.35
N GLU A 240 -5.83 2.73 -50.66
CA GLU A 240 -7.14 2.73 -51.30
C GLU A 240 -7.31 3.89 -52.30
N TYR A 241 -6.85 5.09 -51.96
CA TYR A 241 -6.85 6.24 -52.87
C TYR A 241 -5.92 6.01 -54.07
N GLU A 242 -4.71 5.49 -53.85
CA GLU A 242 -3.78 5.13 -54.92
C GLU A 242 -4.42 4.07 -55.84
N GLY A 243 -5.02 3.03 -55.27
CA GLY A 243 -5.74 2.00 -56.02
C GLY A 243 -6.92 2.56 -56.84
N GLN A 244 -7.67 3.53 -56.30
CA GLN A 244 -8.72 4.23 -57.05
C GLN A 244 -8.15 5.11 -58.17
N SER A 245 -7.03 5.79 -57.93
CA SER A 245 -6.37 6.61 -58.95
C SER A 245 -5.90 5.75 -60.13
N VAL A 246 -5.24 4.62 -59.86
CA VAL A 246 -4.80 3.65 -60.88
C VAL A 246 -5.99 3.07 -61.64
N LYS A 247 -7.11 2.75 -60.97
CA LYS A 247 -8.35 2.33 -61.65
C LYS A 247 -8.88 3.40 -62.59
N SER A 248 -8.84 4.68 -62.19
CA SER A 248 -9.28 5.79 -63.04
C SER A 248 -8.35 6.00 -64.24
N GLU A 249 -7.04 5.88 -64.06
CA GLU A 249 -6.03 6.01 -65.12
C GLU A 249 -6.10 4.85 -66.10
N THR A 250 -6.19 3.62 -65.61
CA THR A 250 -6.37 2.43 -66.47
C THR A 250 -7.67 2.51 -67.26
N ALA A 251 -8.76 3.05 -66.70
CA ALA A 251 -9.99 3.30 -67.44
C ALA A 251 -9.81 4.35 -68.55
N LYS A 252 -9.05 5.43 -68.31
CA LYS A 252 -8.70 6.42 -69.34
C LYS A 252 -7.86 5.80 -70.45
N LEU A 253 -6.82 5.05 -70.11
CA LEU A 253 -5.96 4.36 -71.07
C LEU A 253 -6.75 3.33 -71.90
N LYS A 254 -7.65 2.56 -71.29
CA LYS A 254 -8.54 1.65 -72.02
C LYS A 254 -9.44 2.37 -73.03
N LYS A 255 -9.99 3.53 -72.66
CA LYS A 255 -10.78 4.36 -73.59
C LYS A 255 -9.93 4.88 -74.75
N GLN A 256 -8.70 5.33 -74.47
CA GLN A 256 -7.76 5.77 -75.51
C GLN A 256 -7.36 4.62 -76.44
N LEU A 257 -7.08 3.44 -75.90
CA LEU A 257 -6.81 2.24 -76.70
C LEU A 257 -7.98 1.87 -77.59
N ALA A 258 -9.21 1.85 -77.05
CA ALA A 258 -10.39 1.55 -77.85
C ALA A 258 -10.61 2.58 -78.98
N ALA A 259 -10.37 3.88 -78.72
CA ALA A 259 -10.45 4.91 -79.74
C ALA A 259 -9.39 4.73 -80.84
N LEU A 260 -8.15 4.38 -80.46
CA LEU A 260 -7.07 4.07 -81.41
C LEU A 260 -7.35 2.78 -82.19
N GLU A 261 -7.94 1.76 -81.56
CA GLU A 261 -8.38 0.54 -82.25
C GLU A 261 -9.47 0.83 -83.28
N GLU A 262 -10.46 1.67 -82.95
CA GLU A 262 -11.50 2.11 -83.88
C GLU A 262 -10.92 2.97 -85.02
N GLU A 263 -9.95 3.84 -84.72
CA GLU A 263 -9.26 4.61 -85.76
C GLU A 263 -8.44 3.69 -86.67
N ASN A 264 -7.71 2.73 -86.12
CA ASN A 264 -6.99 1.72 -86.89
C ASN A 264 -7.93 0.87 -87.74
N SER A 265 -9.11 0.47 -87.22
CA SER A 265 -10.08 -0.28 -88.03
C SER A 265 -10.62 0.56 -89.19
N ARG A 266 -10.93 1.84 -88.96
CA ARG A 266 -11.33 2.79 -90.02
C ARG A 266 -10.23 3.01 -91.05
N LEU A 267 -8.98 3.13 -90.62
CA LEU A 267 -7.83 3.27 -91.52
C LEU A 267 -7.59 1.97 -92.32
N ALA A 268 -7.77 0.80 -91.70
CA ALA A 268 -7.68 -0.48 -92.38
C ALA A 268 -8.78 -0.66 -93.44
N GLU A 269 -10.02 -0.26 -93.15
CA GLU A 269 -11.12 -0.22 -94.13
C GLU A 269 -10.80 0.74 -95.28
N ARG A 270 -10.36 1.97 -94.99
CA ARG A 270 -9.93 2.91 -96.03
C ARG A 270 -8.77 2.39 -96.87
N SER A 271 -7.84 1.64 -96.27
CA SER A 271 -6.73 1.01 -97.00
C SER A 271 -7.26 -0.03 -97.97
N ARG A 272 -8.22 -0.87 -97.55
CA ARG A 272 -8.88 -1.86 -98.42
C ARG A 272 -9.66 -1.20 -99.55
N ASP A 273 -10.44 -0.16 -99.26
CA ASP A 273 -11.19 0.57 -100.29
C ASP A 273 -10.22 1.18 -101.33
N ASN A 274 -9.10 1.74 -100.89
CA ASN A 274 -8.06 2.26 -101.77
C ASN A 274 -7.39 1.15 -102.60
N GLU A 275 -7.16 -0.03 -102.02
CA GLU A 275 -6.63 -1.21 -102.73
C GLU A 275 -7.62 -1.67 -103.82
N ASP A 276 -8.91 -1.79 -103.49
CA ASP A 276 -9.99 -2.13 -104.43
C ASP A 276 -10.08 -1.10 -105.57
N ASP A 277 -9.97 0.20 -105.25
CA ASP A 277 -9.95 1.26 -106.26
C ASP A 277 -8.69 1.22 -107.13
N CYS A 278 -7.53 0.88 -106.56
CA CYS A 278 -6.31 0.64 -107.34
C CYS A 278 -6.47 -0.55 -108.29
N GLU A 279 -7.10 -1.65 -107.85
CA GLU A 279 -7.41 -2.80 -108.71
C GLU A 279 -8.38 -2.43 -109.84
N ARG A 280 -9.43 -1.64 -109.55
CA ARG A 280 -10.36 -1.12 -110.57
C ARG A 280 -9.66 -0.26 -111.61
N LEU A 281 -8.81 0.66 -111.16
CA LEU A 281 -8.00 1.51 -112.04
C LEU A 281 -7.01 0.69 -112.88
N SER A 282 -6.36 -0.31 -112.27
CA SER A 282 -5.48 -1.25 -112.98
C SER A 282 -6.22 -2.01 -114.07
N ASN A 283 -7.40 -2.56 -113.76
CA ASN A 283 -8.26 -3.24 -114.73
C ASN A 283 -8.73 -2.29 -115.86
N ALA A 284 -9.06 -1.05 -115.54
CA ALA A 284 -9.42 -0.03 -116.55
C ALA A 284 -8.21 0.33 -117.43
N LEU A 285 -7.02 0.44 -116.85
CA LEU A 285 -5.77 0.66 -117.56
C LEU A 285 -5.46 -0.51 -118.51
N GLU A 286 -5.65 -1.75 -118.07
CA GLU A 286 -5.50 -2.93 -118.94
C GLU A 286 -6.49 -2.92 -120.11
N ARG A 287 -7.76 -2.58 -119.85
CA ARG A 287 -8.78 -2.49 -120.91
C ARG A 287 -8.41 -1.42 -121.93
N THR A 288 -8.08 -0.22 -121.48
CA THR A 288 -7.67 0.88 -122.38
C THR A 288 -6.39 0.52 -123.14
N SER A 289 -5.42 -0.14 -122.51
CA SER A 289 -4.22 -0.64 -123.20
C SER A 289 -4.58 -1.64 -124.31
N LYS A 290 -5.49 -2.59 -124.06
CA LYS A 290 -6.00 -3.53 -125.08
C LYS A 290 -6.73 -2.80 -126.20
N GLU A 291 -7.55 -1.79 -125.88
CA GLU A 291 -8.20 -0.93 -126.87
C GLU A 291 -7.18 -0.16 -127.72
N PHE A 292 -6.16 0.46 -127.10
CA PHE A 292 -5.08 1.13 -127.81
C PHE A 292 -4.30 0.17 -128.73
N ALA A 293 -4.03 -1.06 -128.28
CA ALA A 293 -3.41 -2.08 -129.11
C ALA A 293 -4.30 -2.48 -130.30
N ALA A 294 -5.61 -2.61 -130.10
CA ALA A 294 -6.57 -2.87 -131.17
C ALA A 294 -6.64 -1.71 -132.17
N TYR A 295 -6.69 -0.47 -131.69
CA TYR A 295 -6.63 0.73 -132.54
C TYR A 295 -5.33 0.79 -133.35
N LYS A 296 -4.18 0.45 -132.74
CA LYS A 296 -2.90 0.38 -133.45
C LYS A 296 -2.90 -0.69 -134.55
N ALA A 297 -3.41 -1.89 -134.26
CA ALA A 297 -3.55 -2.95 -135.26
C ALA A 297 -4.51 -2.58 -136.40
N GLN A 298 -5.61 -1.88 -136.09
CA GLN A 298 -6.54 -1.37 -137.09
C GLN A 298 -5.88 -0.31 -137.98
N LYS A 299 -5.10 0.60 -137.40
CA LYS A 299 -4.30 1.59 -138.15
C LYS A 299 -3.28 0.91 -139.06
N GLU A 300 -2.58 -0.12 -138.60
CA GLU A 300 -1.64 -0.88 -139.43
C GLU A 300 -2.36 -1.57 -140.61
N ARG A 301 -3.56 -2.14 -140.40
CA ARG A 301 -4.38 -2.70 -141.49
C ARG A 301 -4.73 -1.65 -142.55
N PHE A 302 -5.17 -0.46 -142.14
CA PHE A 302 -5.45 0.63 -143.08
C PHE A 302 -4.20 1.07 -143.87
N SER A 303 -3.04 1.15 -143.20
CA SER A 303 -1.78 1.51 -143.89
C SER A 303 -1.36 0.51 -144.97
N ARG A 304 -1.54 -0.79 -144.71
CA ARG A 304 -1.28 -1.86 -145.70
C ARG A 304 -2.24 -1.78 -146.88
N TRP A 305 -3.50 -1.36 -146.64
CA TRP A 305 -4.50 -1.21 -147.68
C TRP A 305 -4.21 -0.04 -148.63
N ILE A 306 -3.63 1.06 -148.13
CA ILE A 306 -3.28 2.23 -148.95
C ILE A 306 -2.08 1.94 -149.88
N HIS A 307 -1.15 1.10 -149.46
CA HIS A 307 0.06 0.83 -150.26
C HIS A 307 -0.15 -0.18 -151.42
N ILE A 308 -1.16 -1.04 -151.36
CA ILE A 308 -1.38 -2.08 -152.39
C ILE A 308 -1.85 -1.49 -153.75
N PRO A 309 -2.83 -0.57 -153.82
CA PRO A 309 -3.24 0.04 -155.09
C PRO A 309 -2.17 0.95 -155.70
N SER A 310 -1.37 1.63 -154.86
CA SER A 310 -0.31 2.52 -155.32
C SER A 310 0.84 1.75 -156.01
N ALA A 311 1.18 0.56 -155.49
CA ALA A 311 2.15 -0.34 -156.13
C ALA A 311 1.67 -0.92 -157.47
N MET A 312 0.37 -1.24 -157.59
CA MET A 312 -0.20 -1.76 -158.85
C MET A 312 -0.28 -0.70 -159.96
N MET A 313 -0.61 0.55 -159.63
CA MET A 313 -0.56 1.66 -160.61
C MET A 313 0.87 1.93 -161.10
N GLY A 314 1.86 1.86 -160.22
CA GLY A 314 3.28 2.04 -160.60
C GLY A 314 3.76 0.99 -161.62
N LEU A 315 3.39 -0.27 -161.45
CA LEU A 315 3.73 -1.35 -162.39
C LEU A 315 3.02 -1.20 -163.74
N ALA A 316 1.76 -0.78 -163.76
CA ALA A 316 0.98 -0.61 -165.00
C ALA A 316 1.48 0.57 -165.86
N VAL A 317 1.84 1.69 -165.24
CA VAL A 317 2.37 2.87 -165.96
C VAL A 317 3.74 2.57 -166.56
N VAL A 318 4.62 1.85 -165.83
CA VAL A 318 5.95 1.46 -166.34
C VAL A 318 5.84 0.49 -167.53
N ALA A 319 4.89 -0.44 -167.51
CA ALA A 319 4.64 -1.35 -168.64
C ALA A 319 4.16 -0.61 -169.90
N LEU A 320 3.36 0.47 -169.75
CA LEU A 320 2.86 1.27 -170.86
C LEU A 320 3.97 2.12 -171.52
N VAL A 321 4.87 2.67 -170.71
CA VAL A 321 6.04 3.43 -171.19
C VAL A 321 7.01 2.51 -171.94
N MET A 322 7.28 1.31 -171.41
CA MET A 322 8.15 0.33 -172.06
C MET A 322 7.59 -0.19 -173.40
N TYR A 323 6.26 -0.27 -173.56
CA TYR A 323 5.64 -0.70 -174.82
C TYR A 323 5.64 0.41 -175.89
N THR A 324 5.63 1.69 -175.48
CA THR A 324 5.55 2.82 -176.41
C THR A 324 6.91 3.27 -176.96
N ASP A 325 8.01 3.00 -176.26
CA ASP A 325 9.37 3.31 -176.75
C ASP A 325 9.94 2.29 -177.77
N ALA A 326 9.30 1.12 -177.94
CA ALA A 326 9.89 0.04 -178.74
C ALA A 326 9.44 -0.04 -180.21
N GLN A 327 8.34 0.63 -180.63
CA GLN A 327 7.83 0.50 -182.00
C GLN A 327 7.25 1.81 -182.57
N THR A 328 8.11 2.59 -183.22
CA THR A 328 7.73 3.69 -184.10
C THR A 328 7.44 3.16 -185.51
N GLY A 329 6.16 3.10 -185.90
CA GLY A 329 5.77 3.04 -187.32
C GLY A 329 5.00 1.80 -187.78
N HIS A 330 3.84 1.50 -187.17
CA HIS A 330 2.73 0.83 -187.86
C HIS A 330 1.41 1.35 -187.28
N TRP A 331 0.83 2.35 -187.96
CA TRP A 331 -0.52 2.83 -187.69
C TRP A 331 -1.52 1.92 -188.42
N PHE A 332 -2.58 1.53 -187.71
CA PHE A 332 -3.71 0.70 -188.17
C PHE A 332 -3.42 -0.79 -188.36
N ASP A 333 -3.33 -1.51 -187.23
CA ASP A 333 -4.00 -2.80 -186.96
C ASP A 333 -3.25 -3.55 -185.84
N SER A 334 -3.55 -3.26 -184.57
CA SER A 334 -3.33 -4.23 -183.50
C SER A 334 -4.25 -3.95 -182.30
N LEU A 335 -4.99 -4.99 -181.89
CA LEU A 335 -6.04 -5.00 -180.88
C LEU A 335 -5.52 -4.82 -179.43
N THR A 336 -4.20 -4.74 -179.25
CA THR A 336 -3.49 -4.88 -177.97
C THR A 336 -3.49 -3.63 -177.07
N PRO A 337 -3.36 -2.38 -177.56
CA PRO A 337 -3.45 -1.19 -176.69
C PRO A 337 -4.86 -0.97 -176.13
N ALA A 338 -5.89 -1.29 -176.92
CA ALA A 338 -7.29 -1.17 -176.50
C ALA A 338 -7.68 -2.24 -175.46
N ALA A 339 -7.13 -3.47 -175.57
CA ALA A 339 -7.36 -4.53 -174.59
C ALA A 339 -6.71 -4.22 -173.22
N LEU A 340 -5.52 -3.62 -173.20
CA LEU A 340 -4.83 -3.22 -171.96
C LEU A 340 -5.54 -2.05 -171.25
N LEU A 341 -6.00 -1.04 -171.99
CA LEU A 341 -6.82 0.02 -171.39
C LEU A 341 -8.18 -0.51 -170.90
N GLY A 342 -8.78 -1.46 -171.63
CA GLY A 342 -10.01 -2.15 -171.22
C GLY A 342 -9.87 -2.95 -169.91
N THR A 343 -8.76 -3.68 -169.73
CA THR A 343 -8.52 -4.45 -168.48
C THR A 343 -8.21 -3.54 -167.30
N VAL A 344 -7.50 -2.43 -167.50
CA VAL A 344 -7.24 -1.42 -166.46
C VAL A 344 -8.54 -0.72 -166.02
N VAL A 345 -9.39 -0.32 -166.97
CA VAL A 345 -10.69 0.30 -166.64
C VAL A 345 -11.63 -0.70 -165.96
N TYR A 346 -11.62 -1.98 -166.37
CA TYR A 346 -12.39 -3.03 -165.71
C TYR A 346 -11.90 -3.29 -164.26
N ALA A 347 -10.59 -3.35 -164.03
CA ALA A 347 -10.03 -3.53 -162.69
C ALA A 347 -10.31 -2.32 -161.76
N LEU A 348 -10.23 -1.09 -162.28
CA LEU A 348 -10.57 0.14 -161.53
C LEU A 348 -12.07 0.22 -161.21
N SER A 349 -12.94 -0.14 -162.15
CA SER A 349 -14.38 -0.15 -161.89
C SER A 349 -14.79 -1.26 -160.91
N HIS A 350 -14.13 -2.42 -160.94
CA HIS A 350 -14.40 -3.51 -160.00
C HIS A 350 -13.91 -3.21 -158.57
N THR A 351 -12.77 -2.51 -158.42
CA THR A 351 -12.24 -2.07 -157.12
C THR A 351 -13.06 -0.94 -156.51
N ILE A 352 -13.52 0.02 -157.31
CA ILE A 352 -14.45 1.07 -156.86
C ILE A 352 -15.79 0.47 -156.44
N ALA A 353 -16.31 -0.52 -157.18
CA ALA A 353 -17.56 -1.20 -156.82
C ALA A 353 -17.48 -1.99 -155.51
N TRP A 354 -16.33 -2.60 -155.21
CA TRP A 354 -16.10 -3.28 -153.92
C TRP A 354 -15.91 -2.30 -152.75
N SER A 355 -15.29 -1.14 -152.98
CA SER A 355 -15.09 -0.11 -151.95
C SER A 355 -16.38 0.57 -151.45
N ARG A 356 -17.50 0.43 -152.17
CA ARG A 356 -18.82 0.93 -151.73
C ARG A 356 -19.63 -0.10 -150.94
N LYS A 357 -19.16 -1.34 -150.79
CA LYS A 357 -19.90 -2.46 -150.15
C LYS A 357 -19.25 -3.02 -148.87
N ALA A 358 -18.07 -2.52 -148.48
CA ALA A 358 -17.35 -2.83 -147.24
C ALA A 358 -17.11 -1.53 -146.47
#